data_AF-A0A1B7W334-F1
#
_entry.id   AF-A0A1B7W334-F1
#
_cell.length_a   1.000
_cell.length_b   1.000
_cell.length_c   1.000
_cell.angle_alpha   90.00
_cell.angle_beta   90.00
_cell.angle_gamma   90.00
#
_symmetry.space_group_name_H-M   'P 1'
#
loop_
_entity.id
_entity.type
_entity.pdbx_description
1 polymer ?
#
loop_
_entity_poly.entity_id
_entity_poly.type
_entity_poly.pdbx_seq_one_letter_code
_entity_poly.pdbx_strand_id
1 'polypeptide(L)' 'MELVLWRHAEAEDDAQSDMARNLTARGRRQAHAMARWFDTQIGGRWEGWEILASPANRAQQTASALGRS' A
#
# COMPACT_ATOMS: atom_id res chain seq x y z
N MET A 1 9.93 8.31 17.62
CA MET A 1 10.14 7.80 16.25
C MET A 1 8.99 6.87 15.98
N GLU A 2 8.21 7.15 14.94
CA GLU A 2 7.03 6.37 14.59
C GLU A 2 7.37 5.46 13.40
N LEU A 3 6.95 4.21 13.46
CA LEU A 3 7.10 3.24 12.37
C LEU A 3 5.78 2.52 12.16
N VAL A 4 5.30 2.53 10.93
CA VAL A 4 4.05 1.87 10.55
C VAL A 4 4.40 0.73 9.61
N LEU A 5 4.09 -0.49 10.03
CA LEU A 5 4.25 -1.67 9.21
C LEU A 5 2.92 -2.05 8.58
N TRP A 6 2.86 -1.96 7.26
CA TRP A 6 1.66 -2.26 6.50
C TRP A 6 1.92 -3.40 5.51
N ARG A 7 1.22 -4.51 5.72
CA ARG A 7 1.23 -5.64 4.77
C ARG A 7 0.51 -5.23 3.48
N HIS A 8 1.03 -5.69 2.34
CA HIS A 8 0.34 -5.53 1.05
C HIS A 8 -1.10 -6.05 1.10
N ALA A 9 -2.00 -5.43 0.34
CA ALA A 9 -3.38 -5.86 0.24
C ALA A 9 -3.52 -7.19 -0.53
N GLU A 10 -4.76 -7.68 -0.65
CA GLU A 10 -5.07 -8.92 -1.36
C GLU A 10 -4.54 -8.90 -2.80
N ALA A 11 -3.77 -9.91 -3.17
CA ALA A 11 -3.13 -10.04 -4.47
C ALA A 11 -3.72 -11.22 -5.24
N GLU A 12 -3.70 -11.13 -6.57
CA GLU A 12 -4.06 -12.22 -7.47
C GLU A 12 -3.19 -13.44 -7.17
N ASP A 13 -3.74 -14.65 -7.32
CA ASP A 13 -2.99 -15.88 -7.08
C ASP A 13 -2.12 -16.29 -8.27
N ASP A 14 -2.51 -15.88 -9.49
CA ASP A 14 -1.79 -16.20 -10.72
C ASP A 14 -1.13 -14.94 -11.35
N ALA A 15 0.12 -15.10 -11.75
CA ALA A 15 0.93 -14.12 -12.46
C ALA A 15 2.17 -14.81 -13.04
N GLN A 16 2.89 -14.15 -13.95
CA GLN A 16 4.12 -14.69 -14.55
C GLN A 16 5.21 -15.04 -13.51
N SER A 17 5.21 -14.40 -12.34
CA SER A 17 6.05 -14.72 -11.17
C SER A 17 5.40 -14.18 -9.90
N ASP A 18 5.85 -14.62 -8.70
CA ASP A 18 5.31 -14.08 -7.44
C ASP A 18 5.50 -12.56 -7.35
N MET A 19 6.66 -12.04 -7.79
CA MET A 19 6.94 -10.60 -7.79
C MET A 19 6.00 -9.81 -8.69
N ALA A 20 5.47 -10.44 -9.74
CA ALA A 20 4.58 -9.82 -10.71
C ALA A 20 3.10 -9.81 -10.28
N ARG A 21 2.74 -10.47 -9.17
CA ARG A 21 1.36 -10.53 -8.67
C ARG A 21 0.80 -9.14 -8.39
N ASN A 22 -0.26 -8.79 -9.09
CA ASN A 22 -0.99 -7.54 -8.89
C ASN A 22 -2.01 -7.67 -7.75
N LEU A 23 -2.48 -6.54 -7.24
CA LEU A 23 -3.63 -6.51 -6.34
C LEU A 23 -4.90 -6.93 -7.06
N THR A 24 -5.75 -7.68 -6.37
CA THR A 24 -7.11 -7.95 -6.86
C THR A 24 -7.94 -6.68 -6.88
N ALA A 25 -9.11 -6.70 -7.53
CA ALA A 25 -10.05 -5.58 -7.44
C ALA A 25 -10.45 -5.26 -5.99
N ARG A 26 -10.56 -6.29 -5.14
CA ARG A 26 -10.82 -6.13 -3.71
C ARG A 26 -9.58 -5.61 -2.97
N GLY A 27 -8.39 -6.11 -3.28
CA GLY A 27 -7.12 -5.63 -2.75
C GLY A 27 -6.91 -4.14 -3.00
N ARG A 28 -7.21 -3.65 -4.20
CA ARG A 28 -7.17 -2.21 -4.49
C ARG A 28 -8.13 -1.41 -3.61
N ARG A 29 -9.37 -1.88 -3.39
CA ARG A 29 -10.32 -1.22 -2.48
C ARG A 29 -9.84 -1.23 -1.02
N GLN A 30 -9.26 -2.33 -0.56
CA GLN A 30 -8.64 -2.43 0.77
C GLN A 30 -7.49 -1.43 0.91
N ALA A 31 -6.62 -1.34 -0.08
CA ALA A 31 -5.48 -0.42 -0.07
C ALA A 31 -5.94 1.05 0.06
N HIS A 32 -6.94 1.47 -0.73
CA HIS A 32 -7.49 2.83 -0.65
C HIS A 32 -8.21 3.10 0.68
N ALA A 33 -8.95 2.12 1.20
CA ALA A 33 -9.59 2.27 2.51
C ALA A 33 -8.54 2.48 3.61
N MET A 34 -7.43 1.75 3.54
CA MET A 34 -6.38 1.85 4.52
C MET A 34 -5.57 3.13 4.40
N ALA A 35 -5.30 3.57 3.17
CA ALA A 35 -4.68 4.87 2.91
C ALA A 35 -5.49 6.03 3.48
N ARG A 36 -6.83 6.03 3.28
CA ARG A 36 -7.71 7.05 3.87
C ARG A 36 -7.69 7.03 5.39
N TRP A 37 -7.75 5.84 5.99
CA TRP A 37 -7.66 5.72 7.45
C TRP A 37 -6.30 6.20 7.96
N PHE A 38 -5.21 5.92 7.27
CA PHE A 38 -3.89 6.39 7.67
C PHE A 38 -3.81 7.91 7.64
N ASP A 39 -4.34 8.53 6.59
CA ASP A 39 -4.44 9.99 6.48
C ASP A 39 -5.22 10.61 7.66
N THR A 40 -6.28 9.95 8.14
CA THR A 40 -6.99 10.40 9.35
C THR A 40 -6.18 10.20 10.63
N GLN A 41 -5.41 9.11 10.77
CA GLN A 41 -4.59 8.86 11.96
C GLN A 41 -3.48 9.89 12.14
N ILE A 42 -2.86 10.32 11.05
CA ILE A 42 -1.79 11.32 11.11
C ILE A 42 -2.32 12.76 10.97
N GLY A 43 -3.65 12.93 10.93
CA GLY A 43 -4.32 14.22 10.80
C GLY A 43 -3.98 14.98 9.52
N GLY A 44 -3.77 14.25 8.42
CA GLY A 44 -3.35 14.80 7.13
C GLY A 44 -1.92 15.35 7.10
N ARG A 45 -1.13 15.17 8.17
CA ARG A 45 0.26 15.65 8.25
C ARG A 45 1.24 14.55 7.85
N TRP A 46 1.88 14.75 6.70
CA TRP A 46 2.84 13.82 6.12
C TRP A 46 4.28 14.31 6.16
N GLU A 47 4.49 15.53 6.64
CA GLU A 47 5.83 16.05 6.89
C GLU A 47 6.58 15.11 7.85
N GLY A 48 7.79 14.71 7.46
CA GLY A 48 8.61 13.77 8.23
C GLY A 48 8.26 12.28 8.06
N TRP A 49 7.27 11.93 7.23
CA TRP A 49 6.99 10.54 6.88
C TRP A 49 7.65 10.17 5.56
N GLU A 50 8.32 9.02 5.55
CA GLU A 50 8.89 8.42 4.34
C GLU A 50 8.16 7.13 4.01
N ILE A 51 7.87 6.92 2.72
CA ILE A 51 7.16 5.72 2.24
C ILE A 51 8.20 4.76 1.66
N LEU A 52 8.37 3.62 2.32
CA LEU A 52 9.22 2.53 1.84
C LEU A 52 8.34 1.34 1.48
N ALA A 53 8.53 0.79 0.27
CA ALA A 53 7.77 -0.35 -0.21
C ALA A 53 8.70 -1.42 -0.80
N SER A 54 8.34 -2.68 -0.56
CA SER A 54 8.97 -3.83 -1.24
C SER A 54 8.86 -3.70 -2.76
N PRO A 55 9.85 -4.19 -3.54
CA PRO A 55 9.80 -4.12 -5.01
C PRO A 55 8.71 -4.98 -5.66
N ALA A 56 7.99 -5.83 -4.92
CA ALA A 56 6.90 -6.64 -5.47
C ALA A 56 5.71 -5.77 -5.91
N ASN A 57 5.09 -6.09 -7.06
CA ASN A 57 4.00 -5.29 -7.64
C ASN A 57 2.85 -5.04 -6.66
N ARG A 58 2.39 -6.08 -5.95
CA ARG A 58 1.35 -5.97 -4.92
C ARG A 58 1.69 -4.97 -3.80
N ALA A 59 2.97 -4.86 -3.42
CA ALA A 59 3.42 -3.94 -2.39
C ALA A 59 3.45 -2.50 -2.93
N GLN A 60 4.03 -2.32 -4.12
CA GLN A 60 4.05 -1.03 -4.83
C GLN A 60 2.63 -0.49 -5.03
N GLN A 61 1.70 -1.31 -5.56
CA GLN A 61 0.31 -0.91 -5.76
C GLN A 61 -0.45 -0.60 -4.46
N THR A 62 -0.10 -1.29 -3.36
CA THR A 62 -0.68 -0.98 -2.04
C THR A 62 -0.20 0.39 -1.57
N ALA A 63 1.11 0.67 -1.67
CA ALA A 63 1.71 1.94 -1.28
C ALA A 63 1.23 3.10 -2.16
N SER A 64 1.06 2.88 -3.47
CA SER A 64 0.53 3.90 -4.40
C SER A 64 -0.88 4.40 -4.01
N ALA A 65 -1.65 3.61 -3.25
CA ALA A 65 -2.96 4.05 -2.76
C ALA A 65 -2.88 5.23 -1.77
N LEU A 66 -1.70 5.50 -1.18
CA LEU A 66 -1.44 6.70 -0.38
C LEU A 66 -1.44 7.98 -1.22
N GLY A 67 -1.42 7.87 -2.55
CA GLY A 67 -1.48 9.00 -3.48
C GLY A 67 -0.23 9.91 -3.42
N ARG A 68 0.89 9.34 -2.99
CA ARG A 68 2.15 10.05 -2.73
C ARG A 68 3.28 9.27 -3.38
N SER A 69 4.17 9.99 -4.05
CA SER A 69 5.33 9.47 -4.78
C SER A 69 6.58 10.20 -4.34
#